data_AF-A0A7K2M136-F1
#
_entry.id   AF-A0A7K2M136-F1
#
_cell.length_a   1.000
_cell.length_b   1.000
_cell.length_c   1.000
_cell.angle_alpha   90.00
_cell.angle_beta   90.00
_cell.angle_gamma   90.00
#
_symmetry.space_group_name_H-M   'P 1'
#
loop_
_entity.id
_entity.type
_entity.pdbx_description
1 polymer ?
#
loop_
_entity_poly.entity_id
_entity_poly.type
_entity_poly.pdbx_seq_one_letter_code
_entity_poly.pdbx_strand_id
1 'polypeptide(L)' 'LPGTTGWQRPDPEFTAGFADSALYVPDTSRPWLRDSRRARRYAAVSMVGAQGGCAHLVLSADGTRGRVVDGDWQRARGP' A
#
# COMPACT_ATOMS: atom_id res chain seq x y z
N LEU A 1 4.58 4.77 1.35
CA LEU A 1 3.41 4.21 2.05
C LEU A 1 3.44 4.72 3.49
N PRO A 2 2.45 5.54 3.88
CA PRO A 2 2.36 5.99 5.27
C PRO A 2 2.14 4.78 6.20
N GLY A 3 2.64 4.88 7.44
CA GLY A 3 2.27 3.93 8.49
C GLY A 3 0.81 4.13 8.92
N THR A 4 0.16 3.06 9.36
CA THR A 4 -1.20 3.08 9.89
C THR A 4 -1.14 3.29 11.40
N THR A 5 -1.48 4.50 11.85
CA THR A 5 -1.48 4.87 13.27
C THR A 5 -2.33 3.92 14.11
N GLY A 6 -1.75 3.41 15.20
CA GLY A 6 -2.44 2.52 16.15
C GLY A 6 -2.59 1.07 15.69
N TRP A 7 -2.10 0.72 14.51
CA TRP A 7 -2.03 -0.68 14.08
C TRP A 7 -1.06 -1.48 14.96
N GLN A 8 -1.48 -2.67 15.41
CA GLN A 8 -0.63 -3.60 16.16
C GLN A 8 -0.70 -5.02 15.57
N ARG A 9 -1.92 -5.51 15.35
CA ARG A 9 -2.22 -6.84 14.81
C ARG A 9 -3.69 -6.88 14.36
N PRO A 10 -4.09 -7.82 13.49
CA PRO A 10 -5.50 -8.03 13.21
C PRO A 10 -6.27 -8.44 14.48
N ASP A 11 -7.59 -8.27 14.44
CA ASP A 11 -8.47 -8.89 15.42
C ASP A 11 -8.20 -10.41 15.49
N PRO A 12 -8.18 -11.02 16.69
CA PRO A 12 -7.99 -12.47 16.84
C PRO A 12 -8.80 -13.31 15.87
N GLU A 13 -10.07 -12.96 15.61
CA GLU A 13 -10.95 -13.70 14.69
C GLU A 13 -10.41 -13.77 13.26
N PHE A 14 -9.70 -12.73 12.80
CA PHE A 14 -9.19 -12.63 11.43
C PHE A 14 -7.72 -12.98 11.29
N THR A 15 -7.06 -13.45 12.35
CA THR A 15 -5.60 -13.67 12.35
C THR A 15 -5.16 -14.68 11.29
N ALA A 16 -5.84 -15.83 11.19
CA ALA A 16 -5.51 -16.85 10.19
C ALA A 16 -5.76 -16.34 8.75
N GLY A 17 -6.93 -15.74 8.51
CA GLY A 17 -7.26 -15.21 7.18
C GLY A 17 -6.34 -14.06 6.75
N PHE A 18 -5.88 -13.22 7.68
CA PHE A 18 -4.92 -12.17 7.38
C PHE A 18 -3.54 -12.76 7.03
N ALA A 19 -3.08 -13.79 7.74
CA ALA A 19 -1.82 -14.46 7.48
C ALA A 19 -1.79 -15.16 6.11
N ASP A 20 -2.93 -15.68 5.65
CA ASP A 20 -3.07 -16.32 4.33
C ASP A 20 -3.33 -15.31 3.18
N SER A 21 -3.47 -14.03 3.50
CA SER A 21 -3.75 -12.99 2.51
C SER A 21 -2.49 -12.39 1.90
N ALA A 22 -2.64 -11.70 0.76
CA ALA A 22 -1.58 -10.87 0.18
C ALA A 22 -1.49 -9.47 0.84
N LEU A 23 -2.17 -9.25 1.97
CA LEU A 23 -2.25 -7.93 2.61
C LEU A 23 -1.16 -7.75 3.65
N TYR A 24 -0.69 -6.51 3.76
CA TYR A 24 0.26 -6.07 4.77
C TYR A 24 -0.12 -4.67 5.23
N VAL A 25 -0.14 -4.46 6.55
CA VAL A 25 -0.41 -3.14 7.14
C VAL A 25 0.89 -2.59 7.70
N PRO A 26 1.43 -1.48 7.14
CA PRO A 26 2.64 -0.87 7.65
C PRO A 26 2.38 -0.22 9.01
N ASP A 27 3.15 -0.60 10.03
CA ASP A 27 3.18 0.09 11.34
C ASP A 27 3.91 1.45 11.27
N THR A 28 4.85 1.58 10.33
CA THR A 28 5.74 2.73 10.14
C THR A 28 5.79 3.15 8.69
N SER A 29 6.02 4.44 8.46
CA SER A 29 6.14 5.00 7.11
C SER A 29 7.35 4.42 6.37
N ARG A 30 7.15 4.01 5.12
CA ARG A 30 8.19 3.44 4.26
C ARG A 30 8.08 3.90 2.82
N PRO A 31 9.15 3.80 2.00
CA PRO A 31 9.07 4.09 0.57
C PRO A 31 8.01 3.25 -0.14
N TRP A 32 7.35 3.81 -1.15
CA TRP A 32 6.49 3.05 -2.06
C TRP A 32 7.28 2.71 -3.31
N LEU A 33 7.89 1.53 -3.31
CA LEU A 33 8.70 1.06 -4.43
C LEU A 33 7.82 0.59 -5.60
N ARG A 34 8.43 0.55 -6.78
CA ARG A 34 7.84 0.03 -8.01
C ARG A 34 8.59 -1.26 -8.35
N ASP A 35 8.05 -2.19 -9.13
CA ASP A 35 8.85 -3.37 -9.48
C ASP A 35 9.91 -3.08 -10.55
N SER A 36 9.72 -2.03 -11.34
CA SER A 36 10.70 -1.61 -12.37
C SER A 36 10.66 -0.12 -12.64
N ARG A 37 11.67 0.37 -13.37
CA ARG A 37 11.76 1.78 -13.80
C ARG A 37 10.55 2.23 -14.62
N ARG A 38 9.93 1.32 -15.38
CA ARG A 38 8.75 1.59 -16.23
C ARG A 38 7.42 1.26 -15.56
N ALA A 39 7.41 0.52 -14.45
CA ALA A 39 6.17 0.16 -13.76
C ALA A 39 5.44 1.39 -13.21
N ARG A 40 4.11 1.31 -13.18
CA ARG A 40 3.22 2.26 -12.50
C ARG A 40 2.93 1.75 -11.09
N ARG A 41 2.58 2.68 -10.20
CA ARG A 41 2.01 2.34 -8.89
C ARG A 41 0.49 2.29 -9.04
N TYR A 42 -0.12 1.30 -8.41
CA TYR A 42 -1.56 1.13 -8.38
C TYR A 42 -2.06 1.17 -6.94
N ALA A 43 -3.17 1.84 -6.70
CA ALA A 43 -3.89 1.81 -5.43
C ALA A 43 -5.34 1.42 -5.69
N ALA A 44 -5.90 0.69 -4.73
CA ALA A 44 -7.32 0.43 -4.66
C ALA A 44 -7.89 1.11 -3.40
N VAL A 45 -9.05 1.75 -3.54
CA VAL A 45 -9.78 2.38 -2.44
C VAL A 45 -11.18 1.78 -2.41
N SER A 46 -11.49 1.09 -1.31
CA SER A 46 -12.83 0.55 -1.04
C SER A 46 -13.55 1.46 -0.05
N MET A 47 -14.83 1.72 -0.30
CA MET A 47 -15.71 2.53 0.53
C MET A 47 -16.97 1.73 0.83
N VAL A 48 -17.32 1.63 2.11
CA VAL A 48 -18.56 0.96 2.56
C VAL A 48 -19.34 1.96 3.40
N GLY A 49 -20.52 2.33 2.93
CA GLY A 49 -21.44 3.21 3.62
C GLY A 49 -22.20 2.47 4.71
N ALA A 50 -22.56 3.17 5.78
CA ALA A 50 -23.30 2.59 6.90
C ALA A 50 -24.65 1.96 6.52
N GLN A 51 -25.24 2.38 5.39
CA GLN A 51 -26.49 1.83 4.85
C GLN A 51 -26.26 0.73 3.79
N GLY A 52 -25.05 0.14 3.74
CA GLY A 52 -24.73 -1.00 2.86
C GLY A 52 -24.33 -0.64 1.43
N GLY A 53 -24.24 0.65 1.08
CA GLY A 53 -23.72 1.08 -0.22
C GLY A 53 -22.21 0.83 -0.32
N CYS A 54 -21.75 0.20 -1.39
CA CYS A 54 -20.34 -0.10 -1.61
C CYS A 54 -19.81 0.56 -2.89
N ALA A 55 -18.59 1.08 -2.82
CA ALA A 55 -17.87 1.58 -3.98
C ALA A 55 -16.40 1.12 -3.94
N HIS A 56 -15.81 0.93 -5.12
CA HIS A 56 -14.42 0.52 -5.26
C HIS A 56 -13.77 1.28 -6.40
N LEU A 57 -12.62 1.88 -6.13
CA LEU A 57 -11.88 2.71 -7.09
C LEU A 57 -10.46 2.17 -7.25
N VAL A 58 -10.07 1.87 -8.49
CA VAL A 58 -8.70 1.50 -8.85
C VAL A 58 -8.04 2.68 -9.55
N LEU A 59 -6.88 3.09 -9.03
CA LEU A 59 -6.11 4.24 -9.50
C LEU A 59 -4.73 3.80 -9.94
N SER A 60 -4.22 4.45 -10.99
CA SER A 60 -2.82 4.33 -11.39
C SER A 60 -2.15 5.71 -11.31
N ALA A 61 -0.90 5.73 -10.86
CA ALA A 61 -0.08 6.92 -11.04
C ALA A 61 0.25 7.08 -12.53
N ASP A 62 -0.17 8.20 -13.13
CA ASP A 62 0.12 8.55 -14.53
C ASP A 62 1.64 8.62 -14.79
N GLY A 63 2.39 9.10 -13.79
CA GLY A 63 3.85 9.07 -13.69
C GLY A 63 4.31 9.47 -12.29
N THR A 64 5.61 9.28 -11.96
CA THR A 64 6.15 9.85 -10.71
C THR A 64 6.50 11.32 -10.99
N ARG A 65 5.72 12.28 -10.46
CA ARG A 65 6.18 13.69 -10.43
C ARG A 65 7.31 13.81 -9.40
N GLY A 66 8.41 14.45 -9.81
CA GLY A 66 9.64 14.59 -9.03
C GLY A 66 10.85 14.00 -9.75
N ARG A 67 12.04 14.57 -9.52
CA ARG A 67 13.30 14.09 -10.13
C ARG A 67 13.49 12.62 -9.74
N VAL A 68 13.59 11.73 -10.72
CA VAL A 68 14.06 10.35 -10.48
C VAL A 68 15.50 10.46 -10.00
N VAL A 69 15.72 10.29 -8.69
CA VAL A 69 17.06 10.19 -8.12
C VAL A 69 17.35 8.71 -8.03
N ASP A 70 18.34 8.22 -8.79
CA ASP A 70 18.64 6.79 -8.86
C ASP A 70 18.94 6.19 -7.46
N GLY A 71 19.37 7.03 -6.51
CA GLY A 71 19.61 6.65 -5.11
C GLY A 71 18.37 6.31 -4.29
N ASP A 72 17.14 6.66 -4.68
CA ASP A 72 15.93 6.36 -3.88
C ASP A 72 15.67 4.85 -3.76
N TRP A 73 16.03 4.09 -4.79
CA TRP A 73 15.96 2.63 -4.81
C TRP A 73 16.95 1.98 -3.84
N GLN A 74 18.19 2.46 -3.83
CA GLN A 74 19.23 2.00 -2.92
C GLN A 74 18.93 2.40 -1.47
N ARG A 75 18.43 3.63 -1.25
CA ARG A 75 18.06 4.13 0.09
C ARG A 75 16.87 3.37 0.70
N ALA A 76 16.00 2.85 -0.16
CA ALA A 76 14.85 2.03 0.27
C ALA A 76 15.21 0.57 0.54
N ARG A 77 16.49 0.17 0.45
CA ARG A 77 16.93 -1.23 0.55
C ARG A 77 16.12 -2.17 -0.35
N GLY A 78 15.87 -1.76 -1.59
CA GLY A 78 15.44 -2.71 -2.62
C GLY A 78 16.51 -3.81 -2.77
N PRO A 79 16.12 -5.03 -3.19
CA PRO A 79 17.07 -6.10 -3.48
C PRO A 79 18.10 -5.70 -4.55
#